data_AF-A0A6I9T2X7-F1
#
_entry.id   AF-A0A6I9T2X7-F1
#
_cell.length_a   1.000
_cell.length_b   1.000
_cell.length_c   1.000
_cell.angle_alpha   90.00
_cell.angle_beta   90.00
_cell.angle_gamma   90.00
#
_symmetry.space_group_name_H-M   'P 1'
#
loop_
_entity.id
_entity.type
_entity.pdbx_description
1 polymer ?
#
loop_
_entity_poly.entity_id
_entity_poly.type
_entity_poly.pdbx_seq_one_letter_code
_entity_poly.pdbx_strand_id
1 'polypeptide(L)'
;MERKANEAAAAYEEFEPFCKWQRKQDYDILEIHLQEFKREQLKVQISNYGILKISGERTTSDASRKTRFYKEVPVPGSKYDTPAIRAKFVNGCLYITLPKWKNSAPDITEPKMEQTPKRPAELAAEDQPKASPDPKEHAVRSSGGSECEFQSRKRAELGRRMGKVAVSLAATAAAVAVLVAYVVYMYKATVGEVDDD
;
A
#
# COMPACT_ATOMS: atom_id res chain seq x y z
N MET A 1 9.38 14.72 48.04
CA MET A 1 10.20 13.84 47.17
C MET A 1 9.38 13.54 45.93
N GLU A 2 9.50 14.39 44.92
CA GLU A 2 8.93 14.11 43.61
C GLU A 2 9.71 12.95 43.00
N ARG A 3 9.01 11.87 42.66
CA ARG A 3 9.57 10.82 41.81
C ARG A 3 9.73 11.45 40.44
N LYS A 4 10.90 12.03 40.17
CA LYS A 4 11.42 12.20 38.81
C LYS A 4 11.36 10.81 38.19
N ALA A 5 10.30 10.54 37.43
CA ALA A 5 10.28 9.41 36.53
C ALA A 5 11.43 9.66 35.57
N ASN A 6 12.54 8.96 35.83
CA ASN A 6 13.57 8.71 34.85
C ASN A 6 12.85 8.06 33.67
N GLU A 7 12.41 8.87 32.72
CA GLU A 7 12.12 8.44 31.37
C GLU A 7 13.46 7.97 30.83
N ALA A 8 13.83 6.75 31.20
CA ALA A 8 14.93 6.03 30.61
C ALA A 8 14.65 6.09 29.12
N ALA A 9 15.43 6.91 28.41
CA ALA A 9 15.39 7.03 26.97
C ALA A 9 15.74 5.65 26.42
N ALA A 10 14.73 4.77 26.33
CA ALA A 10 14.87 3.47 25.74
C ALA A 10 15.35 3.72 24.32
N ALA A 11 16.57 3.27 24.01
CA ALA A 11 17.16 3.46 22.71
C ALA A 11 16.27 2.73 21.69
N TYR A 12 15.73 3.49 20.73
CA TYR A 12 14.99 2.93 19.61
C TYR A 12 16.00 2.54 18.52
N GLU A 13 15.96 1.27 18.13
CA GLU A 13 16.63 0.73 16.98
C GLU A 13 15.65 0.72 15.80
N GLU A 14 16.05 1.33 14.69
CA GLU A 14 15.25 1.32 13.46
C GLU A 14 15.56 0.05 12.67
N PHE A 15 14.53 -0.69 12.30
CA PHE A 15 14.60 -1.92 11.52
C PHE A 15 14.03 -1.67 10.13
N GLU A 16 14.79 -1.96 9.08
CA GLU A 16 14.28 -1.90 7.71
C GLU A 16 13.85 -3.31 7.26
N PRO A 17 12.54 -3.57 7.10
CA PRO A 17 12.08 -4.90 6.72
C PRO A 17 12.33 -5.18 5.24
N PHE A 18 12.69 -6.43 4.93
CA PHE A 18 12.75 -6.88 3.54
C PHE A 18 11.34 -6.89 2.93
N CYS A 19 11.21 -6.30 1.74
CA CYS A 19 9.94 -6.15 1.03
C CYS A 19 10.05 -6.73 -0.38
N LYS A 20 9.05 -7.52 -0.78
CA LYS A 20 8.97 -8.13 -2.12
C LYS A 20 7.59 -7.94 -2.71
N TRP A 21 7.56 -7.50 -3.97
CA TRP A 21 6.33 -7.43 -4.75
C TRP A 21 6.12 -8.68 -5.58
N GLN A 22 4.90 -9.19 -5.60
CA GLN A 22 4.45 -10.20 -6.56
C GLN A 22 3.32 -9.57 -7.38
N ARG A 23 3.59 -9.32 -8.66
CA ARG A 23 2.62 -8.71 -9.57
C ARG A 23 1.79 -9.81 -10.24
N LYS A 24 0.47 -9.79 -10.11
CA LYS A 24 -0.42 -10.72 -10.83
C LYS A 24 -1.47 -9.96 -11.62
N GLN A 25 -2.22 -10.66 -12.47
CA GLN A 25 -3.21 -10.04 -13.35
C GLN A 25 -4.29 -9.29 -12.56
N ASP A 26 -4.96 -9.97 -11.61
CA ASP A 26 -6.12 -9.41 -10.90
C ASP A 26 -5.75 -8.74 -9.55
N TYR A 27 -4.57 -9.01 -9.02
CA TYR A 27 -4.13 -8.48 -7.74
C TYR A 27 -2.60 -8.44 -7.66
N ASP A 28 -2.07 -7.55 -6.84
CA ASP A 28 -0.66 -7.59 -6.43
C ASP A 28 -0.56 -8.07 -4.98
N ILE A 29 0.57 -8.67 -4.61
CA ILE A 29 0.91 -9.00 -3.22
C ILE A 29 2.17 -8.22 -2.85
N LEU A 30 2.11 -7.51 -1.71
CA LEU A 30 3.27 -7.00 -1.01
C LEU A 30 3.59 -7.94 0.15
N GLU A 31 4.72 -8.62 0.06
CA GLU A 31 5.27 -9.51 1.08
C GLU A 31 6.34 -8.76 1.87
N ILE A 32 6.24 -8.78 3.20
CA ILE A 32 7.15 -8.08 4.11
C ILE A 32 7.62 -9.07 5.17
N HIS A 33 8.94 -9.23 5.32
CA HIS A 33 9.54 -10.18 6.27
C HIS A 33 9.74 -9.49 7.62
N LEU A 34 9.06 -10.02 8.63
CA LEU A 34 8.95 -9.49 10.00
C LEU A 34 9.06 -10.64 11.02
N GLN A 35 10.01 -11.57 10.81
CA GLN A 35 10.18 -12.80 11.60
C GLN A 35 10.29 -12.55 13.11
N GLU A 36 10.77 -11.36 13.43
CA GLU A 36 11.11 -10.88 14.75
C GLU A 36 9.96 -10.14 15.45
N PHE A 37 8.82 -9.96 14.77
CA PHE A 37 7.63 -9.28 15.27
C PHE A 37 6.46 -10.25 15.43
N LYS A 38 5.62 -9.97 16.42
CA LYS A 38 4.32 -10.65 16.62
C LYS A 38 3.20 -9.85 15.96
N ARG A 39 2.06 -10.51 15.67
CA ARG A 39 0.92 -9.86 14.99
C ARG A 39 0.42 -8.63 15.76
N GLU A 40 0.31 -8.74 17.06
CA GLU A 40 -0.15 -7.70 17.98
C GLU A 40 0.78 -6.48 18.04
N GLN A 41 2.03 -6.62 17.57
CA GLN A 41 3.01 -5.54 17.48
C GLN A 41 2.93 -4.79 16.13
N LEU A 42 2.07 -5.22 15.21
CA LEU A 42 1.96 -4.67 13.86
C LEU A 42 0.71 -3.80 13.71
N LYS A 43 0.84 -2.76 12.90
CA LYS A 43 -0.25 -1.88 12.51
C LYS A 43 -0.19 -1.64 11.01
N VAL A 44 -1.32 -1.90 10.35
CA VAL A 44 -1.51 -1.68 8.91
C VAL A 44 -2.68 -0.73 8.74
N GLN A 45 -2.45 0.39 8.06
CA GLN A 45 -3.47 1.41 7.81
C GLN A 45 -3.36 1.91 6.38
N ILE A 46 -4.49 2.33 5.81
CA ILE A 46 -4.51 3.04 4.54
C ILE A 46 -4.99 4.47 4.80
N SER A 47 -4.22 5.45 4.36
CA SER A 47 -4.62 6.85 4.42
C SER A 47 -5.63 7.18 3.32
N ASN A 48 -6.39 8.26 3.51
CA ASN A 48 -7.27 8.83 2.50
C ASN A 48 -6.53 9.29 1.23
N TYR A 49 -5.21 9.46 1.29
CA TYR A 49 -4.37 9.82 0.15
C TYR A 49 -3.85 8.60 -0.63
N GLY A 50 -4.37 7.39 -0.33
CA GLY A 50 -3.91 6.17 -0.98
C GLY A 50 -2.51 5.77 -0.55
N ILE A 51 -2.13 6.01 0.71
CA ILE A 51 -0.84 5.58 1.25
C ILE A 51 -1.08 4.45 2.24
N LEU A 52 -0.53 3.28 1.95
CA LEU A 52 -0.48 2.14 2.86
C LEU A 52 0.69 2.32 3.83
N LYS A 53 0.35 2.44 5.11
CA LYS A 53 1.27 2.62 6.23
C LYS A 53 1.37 1.30 7.00
N ILE A 54 2.56 0.72 7.05
CA ILE A 54 2.88 -0.47 7.83
C ILE A 54 3.88 -0.06 8.90
N SER A 55 3.58 -0.36 10.16
CA SER A 55 4.50 -0.08 11.27
C SER A 55 4.51 -1.20 12.28
N GLY A 56 5.58 -1.30 13.05
CA GLY A 56 5.61 -2.15 14.23
C GLY A 56 6.63 -1.68 15.25
N GLU A 57 6.38 -2.02 16.51
CA GLU A 57 7.29 -1.78 17.65
C GLU A 57 7.34 -3.03 18.52
N ARG A 58 8.55 -3.48 18.87
CA ARG A 58 8.78 -4.56 19.82
C ARG A 58 9.80 -4.15 20.88
N THR A 59 9.54 -4.54 22.12
CA THR A 59 10.53 -4.52 23.20
C THR A 59 11.30 -5.83 23.21
N THR A 60 12.62 -5.76 23.20
CA THR A 60 13.48 -6.94 23.39
C THR A 60 13.42 -7.39 24.85
N SER A 61 13.64 -8.68 25.11
CA SER A 61 13.58 -9.30 26.44
C SER A 61 14.42 -8.59 27.50
N ASP A 62 15.53 -7.95 27.09
CA ASP A 62 16.43 -7.21 27.97
C ASP A 62 15.88 -5.85 28.42
N ALA A 63 14.63 -5.51 28.06
CA ALA A 63 13.82 -4.33 28.40
C ALA A 63 14.45 -2.95 28.11
N SER A 64 15.70 -2.90 27.68
CA SER A 64 16.49 -1.69 27.43
C SER A 64 16.47 -1.25 25.96
N ARG A 65 16.15 -2.18 25.05
CA ARG A 65 16.14 -1.96 23.60
C ARG A 65 14.75 -2.12 23.03
N LYS A 66 14.33 -1.12 22.26
CA LYS A 66 13.09 -1.15 21.49
C LYS A 66 13.45 -1.16 20.01
N THR A 67 12.93 -2.11 19.25
CA THR A 67 13.08 -2.11 17.80
C THR A 67 11.77 -1.67 17.16
N ARG A 68 11.82 -0.79 16.17
CA ARG A 68 10.65 -0.35 15.44
C ARG A 68 10.91 -0.27 13.94
N PHE A 69 9.84 -0.24 13.17
CA PHE A 69 9.90 0.08 11.74
C PHE A 69 8.69 0.88 11.28
N TYR A 70 8.87 1.64 10.21
CA TYR A 70 7.81 2.35 9.54
C TYR A 70 8.00 2.31 8.02
N LYS A 71 7.01 1.80 7.29
CA LYS A 71 7.01 1.68 5.83
C LYS A 71 5.78 2.34 5.26
N GLU A 72 5.97 3.19 4.25
CA GLU A 72 4.90 3.74 3.44
C GLU A 72 4.98 3.21 2.01
N VAL A 73 3.83 2.86 1.46
CA VAL A 73 3.69 2.34 0.10
C VAL A 73 2.54 3.05 -0.58
N PRO A 74 2.74 3.65 -1.77
CA PRO A 74 1.65 4.23 -2.53
C PRO A 74 0.73 3.13 -3.08
N VAL A 75 -0.56 3.34 -2.88
CA VAL A 75 -1.68 2.50 -3.34
C VAL A 75 -2.69 3.42 -4.03
N PRO A 76 -2.46 3.75 -5.32
CA PRO A 76 -3.36 4.62 -6.06
C PRO A 76 -4.74 3.97 -6.19
N GLY A 77 -5.79 4.67 -5.78
CA GLY A 77 -7.18 4.20 -5.91
C GLY A 77 -7.64 4.05 -7.36
N SER A 78 -6.92 4.63 -8.33
CA SER A 78 -7.13 4.39 -9.77
C SER A 78 -6.72 2.99 -10.22
N LYS A 79 -5.80 2.34 -9.49
CA LYS A 79 -5.28 1.02 -9.82
C LYS A 79 -5.86 -0.07 -8.93
N TYR A 80 -6.01 0.19 -7.63
CA TYR A 80 -6.37 -0.82 -6.64
C TYR A 80 -7.70 -0.56 -5.96
N ASP A 81 -8.44 -1.64 -5.71
CA ASP A 81 -9.65 -1.67 -4.89
C ASP A 81 -9.30 -1.59 -3.40
N THR A 82 -9.09 -0.35 -2.94
CA THR A 82 -8.70 -0.02 -1.57
C THR A 82 -9.56 -0.67 -0.47
N PRO A 83 -10.91 -0.62 -0.50
CA PRO A 83 -11.73 -1.27 0.53
C PRO A 83 -11.61 -2.81 0.52
N ALA A 84 -11.22 -3.40 -0.62
CA ALA A 84 -10.98 -4.84 -0.75
C ALA A 84 -9.56 -5.27 -0.35
N ILE A 85 -8.67 -4.35 0.03
CA ILE A 85 -7.34 -4.69 0.52
C ILE A 85 -7.44 -5.52 1.80
N ARG A 86 -6.61 -6.57 1.87
CA ARG A 86 -6.53 -7.49 3.00
C ARG A 86 -5.09 -7.74 3.40
N ALA A 87 -4.87 -7.97 4.68
CA ALA A 87 -3.56 -8.28 5.25
C ALA A 87 -3.61 -9.58 6.03
N LYS A 88 -2.58 -10.42 5.89
CA LYS A 88 -2.42 -11.68 6.63
C LYS A 88 -0.99 -11.79 7.15
N PHE A 89 -0.85 -12.03 8.45
CA PHE A 89 0.44 -12.31 9.08
C PHE A 89 0.56 -13.79 9.42
N VAL A 90 1.54 -14.47 8.82
CA VAL A 90 1.80 -15.90 9.01
C VAL A 90 3.29 -16.20 8.83
N ASN A 91 3.83 -17.09 9.65
CA ASN A 91 5.24 -17.55 9.58
C ASN A 91 6.27 -16.41 9.54
N GLY A 92 6.04 -15.34 10.29
CA GLY A 92 6.95 -14.20 10.31
C GLY A 92 6.86 -13.28 9.09
N CYS A 93 5.88 -13.48 8.19
CA CYS A 93 5.69 -12.66 7.01
C CYS A 93 4.32 -11.99 7.00
N LEU A 94 4.29 -10.70 6.67
CA LEU A 94 3.07 -9.94 6.41
C LEU A 94 2.81 -9.94 4.90
N TYR A 95 1.68 -10.49 4.50
CA TYR A 95 1.19 -10.50 3.13
C TYR A 95 0.05 -9.50 3.02
N ILE A 96 0.19 -8.50 2.17
CA ILE A 96 -0.85 -7.54 1.86
C ILE A 96 -1.30 -7.81 0.43
N THR A 97 -2.56 -8.18 0.27
CA THR A 97 -3.18 -8.41 -1.04
C THR A 97 -3.87 -7.13 -1.48
N LEU A 98 -3.50 -6.65 -2.66
CA LEU A 98 -4.03 -5.44 -3.28
C LEU A 98 -4.78 -5.82 -4.57
N PRO A 99 -6.11 -6.00 -4.50
CA PRO A 99 -6.92 -6.27 -5.68
C PRO A 99 -6.85 -5.10 -6.65
N LYS A 100 -6.78 -5.38 -7.96
CA LYS A 100 -6.80 -4.37 -9.02
C LYS A 100 -8.22 -4.14 -9.50
N TRP A 101 -8.51 -2.92 -9.96
CA TRP A 101 -9.76 -2.68 -10.68
C TRP A 101 -9.76 -3.46 -11.99
N LYS A 102 -10.89 -4.10 -12.31
CA LYS A 102 -11.10 -4.90 -13.54
C LYS A 102 -10.99 -4.11 -14.84
N ASN A 103 -10.74 -2.80 -14.77
CA ASN A 103 -10.63 -1.89 -15.91
C ASN A 103 -9.18 -1.58 -16.30
N SER A 104 -8.20 -2.25 -15.69
CA SER A 104 -6.81 -2.11 -16.13
C SER A 104 -6.62 -2.97 -17.37
N ALA A 105 -6.61 -2.33 -18.54
CA ALA A 105 -6.17 -2.95 -19.79
C ALA A 105 -4.86 -3.73 -19.56
N PRO A 106 -4.65 -4.87 -20.23
CA PRO A 106 -3.41 -5.61 -20.10
C PRO A 106 -2.26 -4.73 -20.57
N ASP A 107 -1.31 -4.47 -19.68
CA ASP A 107 0.00 -3.95 -20.04
C ASP A 107 0.77 -5.08 -20.75
N ILE A 108 0.53 -5.21 -22.06
CA ILE A 108 1.28 -6.11 -22.93
C ILE A 108 2.60 -5.39 -23.21
N THR A 109 3.61 -5.64 -22.37
CA THR A 109 5.00 -5.47 -22.78
C THR A 109 5.62 -6.86 -22.94
N GLU A 110 5.22 -7.57 -23.99
CA GLU A 110 6.00 -8.66 -24.56
C GLU A 110 6.57 -8.19 -25.91
N PRO A 111 7.90 -8.19 -26.12
CA PRO A 111 8.46 -7.96 -27.45
C PRO A 111 8.16 -9.18 -28.32
N LYS A 112 7.18 -9.00 -29.20
CA LYS A 112 6.88 -9.85 -30.35
C LYS A 112 8.11 -9.93 -31.26
N MET A 113 8.76 -11.09 -31.33
CA MET A 113 9.53 -11.47 -32.52
C MET A 113 8.62 -12.20 -33.50
N GLU A 114 8.52 -11.61 -34.67
CA GLU A 114 7.89 -12.08 -35.88
C GLU A 114 8.55 -13.36 -36.42
N GLN A 115 7.73 -14.30 -36.91
CA GLN A 115 7.92 -14.94 -38.22
C GLN A 115 6.66 -15.71 -38.65
N THR A 116 5.98 -15.14 -39.64
CA THR A 116 4.99 -15.73 -40.57
C THR A 116 5.73 -16.39 -41.76
N PRO A 117 5.06 -17.00 -42.77
CA PRO A 117 3.82 -17.80 -42.81
C PRO A 117 3.95 -19.08 -43.70
N LYS A 118 2.97 -20.00 -43.63
CA LYS A 118 2.35 -20.66 -44.82
C LYS A 118 1.18 -21.58 -44.42
N ARG A 119 0.13 -21.55 -45.25
CA ARG A 119 -1.23 -22.14 -45.19
C ARG A 119 -1.37 -23.10 -46.41
N PRO A 120 -2.55 -23.66 -46.77
CA PRO A 120 -3.63 -24.47 -46.12
C PRO A 120 -3.73 -25.92 -46.68
N ALA A 121 -4.69 -26.72 -46.17
CA ALA A 121 -5.48 -27.83 -46.80
C ALA A 121 -5.50 -29.07 -45.87
N GLU A 122 -6.55 -29.85 -45.62
CA GLU A 122 -7.99 -29.89 -45.98
C GLU A 122 -8.62 -31.11 -45.25
N LEU A 123 -9.93 -31.06 -44.94
CA LEU A 123 -10.89 -32.19 -44.74
C LEU A 123 -10.64 -33.19 -43.57
N ALA A 124 -11.61 -33.71 -42.82
CA ALA A 124 -13.00 -34.03 -43.14
C ALA A 124 -13.86 -34.25 -41.85
N ALA A 125 -15.19 -34.20 -42.06
CA ALA A 125 -16.30 -34.85 -41.34
C ALA A 125 -16.59 -34.42 -39.88
N GLU A 126 -17.64 -33.67 -39.55
CA GLU A 126 -19.10 -33.92 -39.71
C GLU A 126 -19.61 -35.06 -38.81
N ASP A 127 -20.28 -34.72 -37.69
CA ASP A 127 -21.63 -35.21 -37.38
C ASP A 127 -22.29 -34.44 -36.20
N GLN A 128 -23.43 -33.85 -36.50
CA GLN A 128 -24.53 -33.43 -35.61
C GLN A 128 -25.78 -33.96 -36.33
N PRO A 129 -26.90 -34.37 -35.68
CA PRO A 129 -27.70 -33.40 -34.93
C PRO A 129 -28.78 -33.90 -33.92
N LYS A 130 -29.44 -32.90 -33.29
CA LYS A 130 -30.85 -32.79 -32.83
C LYS A 130 -31.26 -33.08 -31.36
N ALA A 131 -31.50 -31.97 -30.65
CA ALA A 131 -32.79 -31.45 -30.15
C ALA A 131 -33.78 -32.32 -29.32
N SER A 132 -33.94 -31.94 -28.03
CA SER A 132 -35.12 -31.62 -27.15
C SER A 132 -36.53 -32.23 -27.42
N PRO A 133 -37.49 -32.31 -26.44
CA PRO A 133 -37.68 -31.51 -25.19
C PRO A 133 -38.23 -32.22 -23.90
N ASP A 134 -38.27 -31.46 -22.79
CA ASP A 134 -38.94 -31.55 -21.45
C ASP A 134 -40.37 -32.18 -21.37
N PRO A 135 -41.06 -32.46 -20.20
CA PRO A 135 -40.98 -31.80 -18.86
C PRO A 135 -41.28 -32.64 -17.56
N LYS A 136 -41.20 -31.97 -16.38
CA LYS A 136 -42.01 -32.05 -15.11
C LYS A 136 -41.14 -32.18 -13.83
N GLU A 137 -40.97 -31.14 -13.02
CA GLU A 137 -41.88 -30.54 -11.99
C GLU A 137 -42.06 -31.40 -10.72
N HIS A 138 -41.60 -30.87 -9.58
CA HIS A 138 -42.12 -30.97 -8.18
C HIS A 138 -41.02 -30.41 -7.25
N ALA A 139 -41.00 -29.12 -6.89
CA ALA A 139 -41.75 -28.45 -5.82
C ALA A 139 -41.44 -28.97 -4.39
N VAL A 140 -40.69 -28.17 -3.60
CA VAL A 140 -40.85 -27.78 -2.18
C VAL A 140 -39.63 -26.87 -1.88
N ARG A 141 -39.72 -25.52 -1.83
CA ARG A 141 -40.28 -24.57 -0.85
C ARG A 141 -39.67 -24.57 0.56
N SER A 142 -39.50 -23.33 1.05
CA SER A 142 -39.14 -22.82 2.38
C SER A 142 -37.64 -22.62 2.65
N SER A 143 -37.06 -21.41 2.54
CA SER A 143 -37.30 -20.12 3.22
C SER A 143 -36.64 -20.01 4.61
N GLY A 144 -35.77 -19.02 4.77
CA GLY A 144 -35.23 -18.60 6.06
C GLY A 144 -34.15 -17.54 5.86
N GLY A 145 -34.58 -16.30 5.60
CA GLY A 145 -33.69 -15.15 5.55
C GLY A 145 -33.13 -14.79 6.93
N SER A 146 -31.99 -14.13 6.94
CA SER A 146 -31.64 -13.22 8.03
C SER A 146 -30.86 -12.06 7.44
N GLU A 147 -31.62 -11.10 6.92
CA GLU A 147 -31.23 -9.70 7.03
C GLU A 147 -31.11 -9.38 8.52
N CYS A 148 -30.03 -8.71 8.92
CA CYS A 148 -30.00 -8.00 10.18
C CYS A 148 -29.59 -6.58 9.88
N GLU A 149 -30.59 -5.79 9.51
CA GLU A 149 -30.52 -4.34 9.50
C GLU A 149 -30.69 -3.83 10.95
N PHE A 150 -29.84 -2.88 11.32
CA PHE A 150 -30.17 -1.72 12.12
C PHE A 150 -30.61 -1.88 13.59
N GLN A 151 -29.69 -1.57 14.50
CA GLN A 151 -30.04 -0.71 15.64
C GLN A 151 -29.06 0.46 15.74
N SER A 152 -29.48 1.55 15.10
CA SER A 152 -29.25 2.91 15.58
C SER A 152 -29.67 3.04 17.05
N ARG A 153 -28.72 3.37 17.93
CA ARG A 153 -28.76 4.42 18.99
C ARG A 153 -27.28 4.61 19.41
N LYS A 154 -26.67 5.78 19.54
CA LYS A 154 -27.16 7.11 19.86
C LYS A 154 -26.05 8.11 19.42
N ARG A 155 -26.48 9.18 18.78
CA ARG A 155 -25.71 10.37 18.44
C ARG A 155 -25.49 11.23 19.70
N ALA A 156 -24.32 11.86 19.80
CA ALA A 156 -23.97 13.09 20.55
C ALA A 156 -22.54 12.90 21.09
N GLU A 157 -21.60 13.84 21.07
CA GLU A 157 -21.46 15.20 20.56
C GLU A 157 -19.99 15.56 20.83
N LEU A 158 -19.55 16.71 20.31
CA LEU A 158 -18.42 17.48 20.82
C LEU A 158 -17.00 17.00 20.50
N GLY A 159 -16.35 17.77 19.62
CA GLY A 159 -14.90 17.71 19.51
C GLY A 159 -14.27 18.56 18.41
N ARG A 160 -14.72 19.82 18.23
CA ARG A 160 -13.97 20.81 17.44
C ARG A 160 -12.50 20.82 17.87
N ARG A 161 -11.58 20.47 16.98
CA ARG A 161 -10.22 21.03 16.98
C ARG A 161 -9.77 21.28 15.54
N MET A 162 -10.31 22.33 14.95
CA MET A 162 -9.63 23.06 13.87
C MET A 162 -8.40 23.74 14.49
N GLY A 163 -7.27 23.03 14.49
CA GLY A 163 -5.96 23.63 14.72
C GLY A 163 -5.56 24.35 13.44
N LYS A 164 -5.64 25.68 13.43
CA LYS A 164 -5.09 26.55 12.39
C LYS A 164 -3.59 26.27 12.27
N VAL A 165 -3.16 25.65 11.17
CA VAL A 165 -1.73 25.65 10.80
C VAL A 165 -1.53 26.78 9.81
N ALA A 166 -1.44 28.00 10.33
CA ALA A 166 -0.93 29.15 9.59
C ALA A 166 0.60 29.09 9.70
N VAL A 167 1.24 28.32 8.81
CA VAL A 167 2.69 28.44 8.61
C VAL A 167 2.92 29.75 7.88
N SER A 168 3.62 30.67 8.53
CA SER A 168 3.93 31.99 8.03
C SER A 168 4.80 31.90 6.77
N LEU A 169 4.30 32.45 5.66
CA LEU A 169 4.98 32.54 4.36
C LEU A 169 6.27 33.39 4.38
N ALA A 170 6.63 33.97 5.52
CA ALA A 170 7.80 34.84 5.68
C ALA A 170 9.10 34.07 5.95
N ALA A 171 9.04 32.91 6.61
CA ALA A 171 10.24 32.14 6.95
C ALA A 171 10.86 31.41 5.73
N THR A 172 10.06 31.11 4.71
CA THR A 172 10.53 30.42 3.49
C THR A 172 11.30 31.36 2.56
N ALA A 173 10.91 32.63 2.44
CA ALA A 173 11.60 33.58 1.56
C ALA A 173 13.05 33.85 2.02
N ALA A 174 13.28 33.97 3.33
CA ALA A 174 14.63 34.16 3.89
C ALA A 174 15.52 32.91 3.66
N ALA A 175 14.99 31.71 3.86
CA ALA A 175 15.72 30.47 3.62
C ALA A 175 16.10 30.29 2.14
N VAL A 176 15.19 30.66 1.22
CA VAL A 176 15.45 30.63 -0.23
C VAL A 176 16.53 31.65 -0.61
N ALA A 177 16.50 32.87 -0.06
CA ALA A 177 17.52 33.87 -0.33
C ALA A 177 18.92 33.44 0.15
N VAL A 178 19.02 32.80 1.33
CA VAL A 178 20.29 32.26 1.85
C VAL A 178 20.81 31.12 0.98
N LEU A 179 19.94 30.21 0.53
CA LEU A 179 20.31 29.13 -0.39
C LEU A 179 20.81 29.65 -1.74
N VAL A 180 20.12 30.64 -2.32
CA VAL A 180 20.54 31.27 -3.58
C VAL A 180 21.89 31.96 -3.41
N ALA A 181 22.09 32.73 -2.34
CA ALA A 181 23.37 33.37 -2.04
C ALA A 181 24.50 32.33 -1.85
N TYR A 182 24.23 31.22 -1.18
CA TYR A 182 25.20 30.14 -0.99
C TYR A 182 25.59 29.46 -2.31
N VAL A 183 24.62 29.19 -3.19
CA VAL A 183 24.89 28.62 -4.51
C VAL A 183 25.73 29.58 -5.37
N VAL A 184 25.40 30.88 -5.37
CA VAL A 184 26.19 31.90 -6.09
C VAL A 184 27.60 32.02 -5.52
N TYR A 185 27.75 32.01 -4.19
CA TYR A 185 29.05 32.02 -3.53
C TYR A 185 29.90 30.81 -3.95
N MET A 186 29.32 29.62 -3.91
CA MET A 186 29.99 28.39 -4.35
C MET A 186 30.39 28.48 -5.83
N TYR A 187 29.50 28.93 -6.71
CA TYR A 187 29.80 29.05 -8.14
C TYR A 187 30.96 30.03 -8.41
N LYS A 188 31.00 31.17 -7.70
CA LYS A 188 32.10 32.13 -7.82
C LYS A 188 33.40 31.60 -7.21
N ALA A 189 33.34 30.91 -6.08
CA ALA A 189 34.51 30.27 -5.48
C ALA A 189 35.08 29.15 -6.38
N THR A 190 34.24 28.50 -7.19
CA THR A 190 34.70 27.42 -8.09
C THR A 190 35.12 27.89 -9.49
N VAL A 191 34.67 29.07 -9.93
CA VAL A 191 34.93 29.59 -11.31
C VAL A 191 35.91 30.77 -11.30
N GLY A 192 36.34 31.24 -10.13
CA GLY A 192 37.20 32.42 -9.97
C GLY A 192 38.69 32.25 -10.25
N GLU A 193 39.16 31.11 -10.77
CA GLU A 193 40.53 30.92 -11.27
C GLU A 193 40.53 30.82 -12.80
N VAL A 194 40.29 31.95 -13.47
CA VAL A 194 40.79 32.18 -14.83
C VAL A 194 41.18 33.66 -14.88
N ASP A 195 42.38 33.95 -14.39
CA ASP A 195 43.08 35.20 -14.70
C ASP A 195 43.64 35.05 -16.13
N ASP A 196 43.14 35.86 -17.07
CA ASP A 196 43.71 36.04 -18.41
C ASP A 196 44.99 36.91 -18.31
N ASP A 197 46.13 36.38 -18.79
CA ASP A 197 47.38 37.09 -19.12
C ASP A 197 47.22 38.04 -20.33
#